data_AF-A0A9P7WSS3-F1
#
_entry.id   AF-A0A9P7WSS3-F1
#
_cell.length_a   1.000
_cell.length_b   1.000
_cell.length_c   1.000
_cell.angle_alpha   90.00
_cell.angle_beta   90.00
_cell.angle_gamma   90.00
#
_symmetry.space_group_name_H-M   'P 1'
#
loop_
_entity.id
_entity.type
_entity.pdbx_description
1 polymer ?
#
loop_
_entity_poly.entity_id
_entity_poly.type
_entity_poly.pdbx_seq_one_letter_code
_entity_poly.pdbx_strand_id
1 'polypeptide(L)'
;MHRGVGLAAFDRQTQTLQSYAALSSTLSQTQLTSLHSQLAQFRTALTRFASSHRNEIRKDPAFRQAFQQMCSEIGVDPLAGPRKGGWWAEFLPDLSDWTYELGVQIVDVCVSTRERNGGVIEMQELIRILSKLRGVQLGGEGSIAEEDVARSIKTLAPLNAGYEIMQIAGGKKMVRSVVKELDEDQAVALSVAQALGGFIDVSALVGAQGWTRERAETALENMLMRDGLCWIDEQDEGGVSYWVPSVMEWND
;
A
#
# COMPACT_ATOMS: atom_id res chain seq x y z
N MET A 1 67.13 45.67 15.16
CA MET A 1 65.66 45.79 14.96
C MET A 1 65.22 44.82 13.87
N HIS A 2 64.75 43.63 14.21
CA HIS A 2 64.08 42.72 13.27
C HIS A 2 62.64 42.53 13.76
N ARG A 3 61.73 43.30 13.17
CA ARG A 3 60.32 43.38 13.56
C ARG A 3 59.54 42.26 12.89
N GLY A 4 59.10 41.27 13.66
CA GLY A 4 57.70 40.78 13.72
C GLY A 4 56.89 40.50 12.45
N VAL A 5 57.50 40.18 11.30
CA VAL A 5 56.76 39.95 10.03
C VAL A 5 56.03 38.59 9.95
N GLY A 6 56.34 37.63 10.83
CA GLY A 6 55.71 36.28 10.82
C GLY A 6 54.44 36.16 11.68
N LEU A 7 54.40 36.79 12.85
CA LEU A 7 53.26 36.70 13.78
C LEU A 7 52.03 37.46 13.26
N ALA A 8 52.23 38.64 12.69
CA ALA A 8 51.14 39.43 12.11
C ALA A 8 50.50 38.75 10.87
N ALA A 9 51.27 37.98 10.11
CA ALA A 9 50.75 37.19 8.99
C ALA A 9 49.92 35.98 9.46
N PHE A 10 50.37 35.32 10.54
CA PHE A 10 49.64 34.22 11.17
C PHE A 10 48.34 34.69 11.84
N ASP A 11 48.38 35.82 12.56
CA ASP A 11 47.19 36.46 13.14
C ASP A 11 46.19 36.88 12.06
N ARG A 12 46.67 37.41 10.93
CA ARG A 12 45.81 37.77 9.79
C ARG A 12 45.19 36.53 9.15
N GLN A 13 45.93 35.42 9.04
CA GLN A 13 45.42 34.16 8.51
C GLN A 13 44.36 33.55 9.44
N THR A 14 44.59 33.54 10.77
CA THR A 14 43.61 33.05 11.75
C THR A 14 42.35 33.91 11.78
N GLN A 15 42.48 35.25 11.75
CA GLN A 15 41.33 36.16 11.64
C GLN A 15 40.54 35.94 10.35
N THR A 16 41.23 35.66 9.24
CA THR A 16 40.58 35.36 7.94
C THR A 16 39.83 34.03 7.98
N LEU A 17 40.39 32.98 8.58
CA LEU A 17 39.69 31.70 8.73
C LEU A 17 38.45 31.81 9.63
N GLN A 18 38.55 32.59 10.72
CA GLN A 18 37.42 32.86 11.61
C GLN A 18 36.31 33.65 10.90
N SER A 19 36.66 34.65 10.09
CA SER A 19 35.66 35.41 9.34
C SER A 19 34.99 34.58 8.24
N TYR A 20 35.73 33.71 7.53
CA TYR A 20 35.14 32.76 6.59
C TYR A 20 34.23 31.73 7.28
N ALA A 21 34.62 31.22 8.45
CA ALA A 21 33.78 30.29 9.22
C ALA A 21 32.48 30.97 9.70
N ALA A 22 32.56 32.19 10.21
CA ALA A 22 31.39 32.98 10.64
C ALA A 22 30.46 33.35 9.46
N LEU A 23 31.04 33.69 8.30
CA LEU A 23 30.26 33.93 7.08
C LEU A 23 29.55 32.64 6.63
N SER A 24 30.27 31.52 6.61
CA SER A 24 29.69 30.22 6.25
C SER A 24 28.55 29.82 7.18
N SER A 25 28.71 29.98 8.51
CA SER A 25 27.64 29.67 9.46
C SER A 25 26.43 30.57 9.26
N THR A 26 26.65 31.87 8.99
CA THR A 26 25.58 32.84 8.73
C THR A 26 24.83 32.50 7.45
N LEU A 27 25.53 32.12 6.38
CA LEU A 27 24.93 31.69 5.12
C LEU A 27 24.08 30.43 5.31
N SER A 28 24.61 29.42 6.00
CA SER A 28 23.85 28.20 6.33
C SER A 28 22.61 28.51 7.16
N GLN A 29 22.72 29.36 8.17
CA GLN A 29 21.59 29.75 9.02
C GLN A 29 20.52 30.53 8.25
N THR A 30 20.95 31.39 7.31
CA THR A 30 20.04 32.13 6.42
C THR A 30 19.30 31.17 5.47
N GLN A 31 20.01 30.20 4.89
CA GLN A 31 19.41 29.15 4.05
C GLN A 31 18.41 28.30 4.84
N LEU A 32 18.74 27.89 6.07
CA LEU A 32 17.81 27.15 6.93
C LEU A 32 16.56 27.97 7.27
N THR A 33 16.73 29.25 7.60
CA THR A 33 15.61 30.14 7.91
C THR A 33 14.70 30.34 6.69
N SER A 34 15.31 30.51 5.51
CA SER A 34 14.59 30.62 4.24
C SER A 34 13.81 29.35 3.93
N LEU A 35 14.43 28.18 4.09
CA LEU A 35 13.79 26.88 3.90
C LEU A 35 12.62 26.68 4.87
N HIS A 36 12.78 27.01 6.16
CA HIS A 36 11.68 26.97 7.13
C HIS A 36 10.51 27.86 6.73
N SER A 37 10.79 29.08 6.26
CA SER A 37 9.75 30.00 5.77
C SER A 37 9.04 29.43 4.53
N GLN A 38 9.78 28.86 3.59
CA GLN A 38 9.22 28.25 2.38
C GLN A 38 8.34 27.03 2.72
N LEU A 39 8.79 26.16 3.62
CA LEU A 39 7.98 25.03 4.10
C LEU A 39 6.70 25.50 4.81
N ALA A 40 6.74 26.57 5.60
CA ALA A 40 5.57 27.12 6.28
C ALA A 40 4.55 27.73 5.29
N GLN A 41 5.03 28.46 4.27
CA GLN A 41 4.17 28.99 3.21
C GLN A 41 3.55 27.86 2.38
N PHE A 42 4.36 26.88 2.00
CA PHE A 42 3.91 25.70 1.26
C PHE A 42 2.84 24.93 2.01
N ARG A 43 3.08 24.66 3.30
CA ARG A 43 2.10 24.08 4.23
C ARG A 43 0.76 24.82 4.17
N THR A 44 0.79 26.14 4.32
CA THR A 44 -0.42 26.96 4.35
C THR A 44 -1.17 26.90 3.02
N ALA A 45 -0.43 26.94 1.91
CA ALA A 45 -0.99 26.78 0.57
C ALA A 45 -1.64 25.41 0.36
N LEU A 46 -0.97 24.32 0.79
CA LEU A 46 -1.49 22.96 0.64
C LEU A 46 -2.74 22.71 1.49
N THR A 47 -2.75 23.17 2.75
CA THR A 47 -3.95 23.10 3.61
C THR A 47 -5.11 23.88 2.99
N ARG A 48 -4.85 25.10 2.49
CA ARG A 48 -5.87 25.90 1.80
C ARG A 48 -6.39 25.16 0.57
N PHE A 49 -5.50 24.64 -0.28
CA PHE A 49 -5.86 23.89 -1.48
C PHE A 49 -6.78 22.71 -1.16
N ALA A 50 -6.38 21.88 -0.19
CA ALA A 50 -7.15 20.71 0.20
C ALA A 50 -8.51 21.07 0.81
N SER A 51 -8.58 22.15 1.61
CA SER A 51 -9.85 22.63 2.17
C SER A 51 -10.80 23.17 1.09
N SER A 52 -10.27 23.89 0.10
CA SER A 52 -11.06 24.48 -0.99
C SER A 52 -11.56 23.42 -1.99
N HIS A 53 -10.76 22.40 -2.28
CA HIS A 53 -11.11 21.34 -3.24
C HIS A 53 -11.54 20.04 -2.56
N ARG A 54 -11.94 20.09 -1.28
CA ARG A 54 -12.30 18.92 -0.47
C ARG A 54 -13.29 17.99 -1.16
N ASN A 55 -14.37 18.55 -1.70
CA ASN A 55 -15.43 17.77 -2.33
C ASN A 55 -14.93 17.09 -3.61
N GLU A 56 -14.08 17.77 -4.38
CA GLU A 56 -13.47 17.23 -5.58
C GLU A 56 -12.51 16.09 -5.24
N ILE A 57 -11.68 16.25 -4.21
CA ILE A 57 -10.78 15.17 -3.71
C ILE A 57 -11.62 13.94 -3.29
N ARG A 58 -12.81 14.14 -2.71
CA ARG A 58 -13.67 13.02 -2.32
C ARG A 58 -14.42 12.40 -3.49
N LYS A 59 -14.80 13.17 -4.51
CA LYS A 59 -15.69 12.74 -5.59
C LYS A 59 -14.94 12.22 -6.82
N ASP A 60 -13.76 12.76 -7.11
CA ASP A 60 -12.98 12.40 -8.28
C ASP A 60 -11.76 11.56 -7.86
N PRO A 61 -11.73 10.25 -8.18
CA PRO A 61 -10.58 9.39 -7.88
C PRO A 61 -9.28 9.84 -8.55
N ALA A 62 -9.33 10.36 -9.78
CA ALA A 62 -8.15 10.80 -10.50
C ALA A 62 -7.56 12.06 -9.85
N PHE A 63 -8.41 13.01 -9.49
CA PHE A 63 -7.98 14.19 -8.75
C PHE A 63 -7.45 13.84 -7.35
N ARG A 64 -8.10 12.89 -6.66
CA ARG A 64 -7.64 12.36 -5.38
C ARG A 64 -6.24 11.76 -5.50
N GLN A 65 -5.99 10.95 -6.53
CA GLN A 65 -4.70 10.33 -6.80
C GLN A 65 -3.62 11.38 -7.09
N ALA A 66 -3.91 12.37 -7.94
CA ALA A 66 -2.97 13.44 -8.26
C ALA A 66 -2.58 14.26 -7.01
N PHE A 67 -3.57 14.62 -6.18
CA PHE A 67 -3.33 15.31 -4.91
C PHE A 67 -2.46 14.47 -3.96
N GLN A 68 -2.74 13.18 -3.88
CA GLN A 68 -1.99 12.22 -3.08
C GLN A 68 -0.55 12.01 -3.56
N GLN A 69 -0.32 11.97 -4.87
CA GLN A 69 1.01 11.85 -5.46
C GLN A 69 1.84 13.10 -5.15
N MET A 70 1.27 14.29 -5.32
CA MET A 70 1.90 15.56 -4.94
C MET A 70 2.32 15.55 -3.46
N CYS A 71 1.47 15.06 -2.56
CA CYS A 71 1.85 14.92 -1.15
C CYS A 71 3.06 13.98 -0.98
N SER A 72 3.05 12.84 -1.66
CA SER A 72 4.09 11.81 -1.53
C SER A 72 5.45 12.27 -2.04
N GLU A 73 5.50 13.00 -3.16
CA GLU A 73 6.75 13.54 -3.75
C GLU A 73 7.47 14.51 -2.81
N ILE A 74 6.72 15.17 -1.93
CA ILE A 74 7.24 16.16 -0.99
C ILE A 74 7.62 15.50 0.35
N GLY A 75 7.44 14.18 0.47
CA GLY A 75 7.63 13.44 1.72
C GLY A 75 6.53 13.71 2.74
N VAL A 76 5.36 14.15 2.26
CA VAL A 76 4.17 14.41 3.07
C VAL A 76 3.24 13.22 2.97
N ASP A 77 3.01 12.54 4.10
CA ASP A 77 1.94 11.56 4.20
C ASP A 77 0.69 12.23 4.79
N PRO A 78 -0.38 12.43 4.00
CA PRO A 78 -1.63 13.01 4.50
C PRO A 78 -2.34 12.10 5.52
N LEU A 79 -1.87 10.87 5.71
CA LEU A 79 -2.43 9.88 6.63
C LEU A 79 -1.55 9.60 7.85
N ALA A 80 -0.33 10.12 7.89
CA ALA A 80 0.49 9.96 9.06
C ALA A 80 -0.18 10.70 10.22
N GLY A 81 -0.46 9.97 11.31
CA GLY A 81 -0.96 10.58 12.53
C GLY A 81 0.10 11.44 13.24
N PRO A 82 -0.29 12.22 14.27
CA PRO A 82 0.59 13.16 14.97
C PRO A 82 1.88 12.53 15.52
N ARG A 83 1.83 11.22 15.84
CA ARG A 83 2.94 10.46 16.43
C ARG A 83 4.06 10.04 15.45
N LYS A 84 3.79 9.96 14.14
CA LYS A 84 4.76 9.54 13.12
C LYS A 84 5.19 10.69 12.20
N GLY A 85 5.24 11.92 12.72
CA GLY A 85 5.66 13.10 11.96
C GLY A 85 4.59 13.65 11.01
N GLY A 86 3.38 13.08 11.03
CA GLY A 86 2.25 13.57 10.28
C GLY A 86 1.52 14.65 11.05
N TRP A 87 2.09 15.85 11.03
CA TRP A 87 1.36 17.04 11.43
C TRP A 87 0.15 17.27 10.51
N TRP A 88 0.10 16.65 9.33
CA TRP A 88 -0.96 16.76 8.33
C TRP A 88 -2.30 16.10 8.69
N ALA A 89 -2.32 15.00 9.45
CA ALA A 89 -3.59 14.42 9.91
C ALA A 89 -4.41 15.40 10.77
N GLU A 90 -3.74 16.34 11.45
CA GLU A 90 -4.39 17.42 12.21
C GLU A 90 -4.96 18.53 11.30
N PHE A 91 -4.37 18.76 10.13
CA PHE A 91 -4.81 19.79 9.18
C PHE A 91 -5.74 19.28 8.07
N LEU A 92 -5.80 17.96 7.86
CA LEU A 92 -6.65 17.29 6.87
C LEU A 92 -7.48 16.14 7.50
N PRO A 93 -8.20 16.39 8.61
CA PRO A 93 -8.89 15.34 9.35
C PRO A 93 -9.88 14.58 8.46
N ASP A 94 -10.65 15.29 7.64
CA ASP A 94 -11.69 14.69 6.81
C ASP A 94 -11.19 13.79 5.67
N LEU A 95 -9.96 14.03 5.18
CA LEU A 95 -9.34 13.14 4.19
C LEU A 95 -8.84 11.86 4.86
N SER A 96 -8.29 12.00 6.07
CA SER A 96 -7.89 10.84 6.88
C SER A 96 -9.10 10.01 7.32
N ASP A 97 -10.21 10.65 7.69
CA ASP A 97 -11.46 9.99 8.07
C ASP A 97 -12.01 9.10 6.96
N TRP A 98 -12.00 9.57 5.71
CA TRP A 98 -12.46 8.77 4.56
C TRP A 98 -11.59 7.53 4.34
N THR A 99 -10.26 7.65 4.49
CA THR A 99 -9.35 6.50 4.37
C THR A 99 -9.51 5.54 5.54
N TYR A 100 -9.67 6.02 6.76
CA TYR A 100 -9.93 5.15 7.91
C TYR A 100 -11.28 4.43 7.78
N GLU A 101 -12.32 5.13 7.33
CA GLU A 101 -13.64 4.55 7.02
C GLU A 101 -13.52 3.44 5.96
N LEU A 102 -12.74 3.69 4.90
CA LEU A 102 -12.45 2.67 3.88
C LEU A 102 -11.69 1.47 4.48
N GLY A 103 -10.73 1.72 5.37
CA GLY A 103 -10.02 0.67 6.10
C GLY A 103 -10.95 -0.23 6.92
N VAL A 104 -11.91 0.34 7.63
CA VAL A 104 -12.92 -0.43 8.40
C VAL A 104 -13.78 -1.29 7.48
N GLN A 105 -14.21 -0.76 6.33
CA GLN A 105 -14.99 -1.53 5.36
C GLN A 105 -14.18 -2.64 4.69
N ILE A 106 -12.89 -2.42 4.42
CA ILE A 106 -11.98 -3.47 3.94
C ILE A 106 -11.91 -4.60 4.98
N VAL A 107 -11.76 -4.26 6.27
CA VAL A 107 -11.76 -5.24 7.37
C VAL A 107 -13.06 -6.05 7.37
N ASP A 108 -14.21 -5.39 7.27
CA ASP A 108 -15.53 -6.05 7.28
C ASP A 108 -15.72 -7.01 6.08
N VAL A 109 -15.34 -6.59 4.87
CA VAL A 109 -15.38 -7.45 3.68
C VAL A 109 -14.43 -8.64 3.83
N CYS A 110 -13.20 -8.41 4.31
CA CYS A 110 -12.24 -9.49 4.52
C CYS A 110 -12.72 -10.49 5.58
N VAL A 111 -13.34 -10.03 6.67
CA VAL A 111 -13.88 -10.91 7.73
C VAL A 111 -15.08 -11.70 7.21
N SER A 112 -16.02 -11.06 6.53
CA SER A 112 -17.25 -11.70 6.03
C SER A 112 -17.00 -12.70 4.90
N THR A 113 -15.95 -12.50 4.09
CA THR A 113 -15.59 -13.41 2.99
C THR A 113 -14.61 -14.50 3.39
N ARG A 114 -14.01 -14.42 4.59
CA ARG A 114 -12.94 -15.32 5.05
C ARG A 114 -13.31 -16.80 5.03
N GLU A 115 -14.53 -17.15 5.43
CA GLU A 115 -14.98 -18.55 5.43
C GLU A 115 -15.08 -19.13 4.02
N ARG A 116 -15.24 -18.27 3.01
CA ARG A 116 -15.37 -18.68 1.61
C ARG A 116 -14.03 -18.74 0.89
N ASN A 117 -13.13 -17.79 1.14
CA ASN A 117 -11.90 -17.60 0.35
C ASN A 117 -10.59 -17.78 1.15
N GLY A 118 -10.66 -18.23 2.40
CA GLY A 118 -9.48 -18.45 3.25
C GLY A 118 -8.76 -17.17 3.68
N GLY A 119 -9.36 -15.99 3.44
CA GLY A 119 -8.77 -14.69 3.78
C GLY A 119 -7.91 -14.07 2.68
N VAL A 120 -8.04 -14.53 1.44
CA VAL A 120 -7.42 -13.96 0.24
C VAL A 120 -8.50 -13.52 -0.75
N ILE A 121 -8.44 -12.28 -1.22
CA ILE A 121 -9.42 -11.71 -2.16
C ILE A 121 -8.71 -10.92 -3.27
N GLU A 122 -9.20 -11.04 -4.51
CA GLU A 122 -8.70 -10.22 -5.63
C GLU A 122 -8.98 -8.72 -5.36
N MET A 123 -8.01 -7.85 -5.69
CA MET A 123 -8.16 -6.39 -5.51
C MET A 123 -9.41 -5.84 -6.22
N GLN A 124 -9.66 -6.30 -7.44
CA GLN A 124 -10.82 -5.86 -8.24
C GLN A 124 -12.15 -6.35 -7.63
N GLU A 125 -12.18 -7.57 -7.10
CA GLU A 125 -13.36 -8.10 -6.41
C GLU A 125 -13.62 -7.34 -5.11
N LEU A 126 -12.58 -7.03 -4.34
CA LEU A 126 -12.69 -6.20 -3.15
C LEU A 126 -13.25 -4.80 -3.50
N ILE A 127 -12.73 -4.15 -4.55
CA ILE A 127 -13.25 -2.86 -5.03
C ILE A 127 -14.71 -2.98 -5.44
N ARG A 128 -15.11 -4.06 -6.13
CA ARG A 128 -16.49 -4.31 -6.54
C ARG A 128 -17.43 -4.40 -5.34
N ILE A 129 -17.08 -5.21 -4.34
CA ILE A 129 -17.87 -5.37 -3.11
C ILE A 129 -17.95 -4.05 -2.34
N LEU A 130 -16.83 -3.35 -2.15
CA LEU A 130 -16.80 -2.04 -1.47
C LEU A 130 -17.64 -0.99 -2.21
N SER A 131 -17.57 -0.95 -3.54
CA SER A 131 -18.38 -0.04 -4.35
C SER A 131 -19.87 -0.31 -4.16
N LYS A 132 -20.26 -1.60 -4.14
CA LYS A 132 -21.64 -2.02 -3.86
C LYS A 132 -22.09 -1.62 -2.46
N LEU A 133 -21.26 -1.83 -1.43
CA LEU A 133 -21.55 -1.44 -0.05
C LEU A 133 -21.77 0.07 0.11
N ARG A 134 -21.01 0.89 -0.65
CA ARG A 134 -21.17 2.35 -0.65
C ARG A 134 -22.27 2.87 -1.58
N GLY A 135 -22.90 2.00 -2.37
CA GLY A 135 -23.88 2.41 -3.38
C GLY A 135 -23.27 3.26 -4.50
N VAL A 136 -21.99 3.06 -4.80
CA VAL A 136 -21.23 3.83 -5.81
C VAL A 136 -21.03 2.97 -7.06
N GLN A 137 -21.20 3.57 -8.24
CA GLN A 137 -20.93 2.90 -9.51
C GLN A 137 -19.42 2.84 -9.78
N LEU A 138 -18.95 1.70 -10.33
CA LEU A 138 -17.57 1.55 -10.79
C LEU A 138 -17.26 2.60 -11.86
N GLY A 139 -16.15 3.34 -11.68
CA GLY A 139 -15.76 4.45 -12.56
C GLY A 139 -16.65 5.70 -12.46
N GLY A 140 -17.62 5.73 -11.55
CA GLY A 140 -18.50 6.87 -11.30
C GLY A 140 -17.94 7.84 -10.24
N GLU A 141 -18.75 8.86 -9.95
CA GLU A 141 -18.46 9.85 -8.90
C GLU A 141 -18.37 9.16 -7.52
N GLY A 142 -17.27 9.36 -6.82
CA GLY A 142 -16.99 8.77 -5.51
C GLY A 142 -16.44 7.34 -5.57
N SER A 143 -16.09 6.84 -6.75
CA SER A 143 -15.53 5.48 -6.91
C SER A 143 -14.22 5.28 -6.15
N ILE A 144 -13.91 4.02 -5.90
CA ILE A 144 -12.76 3.57 -5.12
C ILE A 144 -11.70 3.10 -6.11
N ALA A 145 -10.52 3.71 -6.09
CA ALA A 145 -9.38 3.28 -6.87
C ALA A 145 -8.54 2.23 -6.13
N GLU A 146 -7.70 1.48 -6.85
CA GLU A 146 -6.76 0.54 -6.22
C GLU A 146 -5.82 1.22 -5.23
N GLU A 147 -5.38 2.44 -5.56
CA GLU A 147 -4.52 3.26 -4.71
C GLU A 147 -5.18 3.59 -3.38
N ASP A 148 -6.50 3.80 -3.36
CA ASP A 148 -7.26 4.08 -2.13
C ASP A 148 -7.30 2.86 -1.22
N VAL A 149 -7.51 1.67 -1.78
CA VAL A 149 -7.46 0.40 -1.05
C VAL A 149 -6.06 0.16 -0.51
N ALA A 150 -5.03 0.30 -1.36
CA ALA A 150 -3.65 0.09 -0.96
C ALA A 150 -3.20 1.02 0.17
N ARG A 151 -3.65 2.27 0.09
CA ARG A 151 -3.40 3.28 1.11
C ARG A 151 -4.13 2.98 2.41
N SER A 152 -5.38 2.54 2.33
CA SER A 152 -6.16 2.12 3.51
C SER A 152 -5.54 0.89 4.18
N ILE A 153 -5.04 -0.08 3.42
CA ILE A 153 -4.32 -1.23 3.97
C ILE A 153 -3.06 -0.80 4.74
N LYS A 154 -2.31 0.19 4.22
CA LYS A 154 -1.14 0.74 4.94
C LYS A 154 -1.51 1.35 6.29
N THR A 155 -2.70 1.94 6.45
CA THR A 155 -3.14 2.46 7.75
C THR A 155 -3.49 1.37 8.74
N LEU A 156 -3.81 0.15 8.27
CA LEU A 156 -4.06 -1.04 9.10
C LEU A 156 -2.77 -1.72 9.59
N ALA A 157 -1.61 -1.40 9.01
CA ALA A 157 -0.32 -2.02 9.38
C ALA A 157 -0.01 -2.02 10.90
N PRO A 158 -0.29 -0.96 11.67
CA PRO A 158 -0.07 -0.96 13.12
C PRO A 158 -0.89 -2.00 13.91
N LEU A 159 -1.99 -2.52 13.33
CA LEU A 159 -2.81 -3.56 13.95
C LEU A 159 -2.14 -4.94 13.90
N ASN A 160 -1.13 -5.11 13.03
CA ASN A 160 -0.43 -6.38 12.82
C ASN A 160 -1.37 -7.58 12.57
N ALA A 161 -2.46 -7.33 11.84
CA ALA A 161 -3.53 -8.31 11.59
C ALA A 161 -3.36 -9.08 10.26
N GLY A 162 -2.24 -8.90 9.56
CA GLY A 162 -1.93 -9.63 8.31
C GLY A 162 -2.53 -9.04 7.04
N TYR A 163 -2.98 -7.78 7.08
CA TYR A 163 -3.46 -7.06 5.91
C TYR A 163 -2.29 -6.66 5.01
N GLU A 164 -2.17 -7.33 3.87
CA GLU A 164 -1.08 -7.09 2.92
C GLU A 164 -1.57 -7.22 1.49
N ILE A 165 -0.94 -6.44 0.60
CA ILE A 165 -1.14 -6.60 -0.84
C ILE A 165 -0.05 -7.50 -1.37
N MET A 166 -0.46 -8.60 -2.00
CA MET A 166 0.42 -9.51 -2.71
C MET A 166 0.15 -9.44 -4.21
N GLN A 167 1.16 -9.73 -5.02
CA GLN A 167 1.01 -9.89 -6.46
C GLN A 167 1.19 -11.36 -6.80
N ILE A 168 0.29 -11.89 -7.63
CA ILE A 168 0.38 -13.25 -8.15
C ILE A 168 0.90 -13.19 -9.59
N ALA A 169 1.52 -14.27 -10.07
CA ALA A 169 1.97 -14.37 -11.44
C ALA A 169 0.79 -14.10 -12.40
N GLY A 170 1.02 -13.24 -13.40
CA GLY A 170 -0.05 -12.67 -14.24
C GLY A 170 -0.43 -11.22 -13.88
N GLY A 171 0.21 -10.62 -12.88
CA GLY A 171 0.11 -9.17 -12.59
C GLY A 171 -1.12 -8.75 -11.80
N LYS A 172 -2.00 -9.70 -11.42
CA LYS A 172 -3.15 -9.42 -10.55
C LYS A 172 -2.67 -9.15 -9.12
N LYS A 173 -3.28 -8.13 -8.49
CA LYS A 173 -3.08 -7.80 -7.08
C LYS A 173 -4.15 -8.49 -6.24
N MET A 174 -3.74 -9.07 -5.12
CA MET A 174 -4.62 -9.65 -4.13
C MET A 174 -4.40 -9.02 -2.76
N VAL A 175 -5.44 -9.01 -1.95
CA VAL A 175 -5.41 -8.59 -0.56
C VAL A 175 -5.52 -9.81 0.32
N ARG A 176 -4.50 -10.00 1.16
CA ARG A 176 -4.49 -10.99 2.22
C ARG A 176 -4.95 -10.32 3.51
N SER A 177 -5.70 -11.03 4.34
CA SER A 177 -6.24 -10.55 5.63
C SER A 177 -5.92 -11.47 6.80
N VAL A 178 -4.99 -12.40 6.60
CA VAL A 178 -4.55 -13.39 7.59
C VAL A 178 -3.03 -13.30 7.75
N VAL A 179 -2.56 -13.46 8.98
CA VAL A 179 -1.14 -13.33 9.35
C VAL A 179 -0.27 -14.48 8.82
N LYS A 180 -0.89 -15.56 8.33
CA LYS A 180 -0.14 -16.70 7.79
C LYS A 180 0.60 -16.30 6.52
N GLU A 181 1.89 -16.64 6.46
CA GLU A 181 2.66 -16.57 5.23
C GLU A 181 2.07 -17.56 4.23
N LEU A 182 1.91 -17.09 2.99
CA LEU A 182 1.57 -17.97 1.89
C LEU A 182 2.87 -18.63 1.45
N ASP A 183 2.92 -19.96 1.47
CA ASP A 183 4.11 -20.69 1.05
C ASP A 183 4.35 -20.47 -0.46
N GLU A 184 5.60 -20.62 -0.92
CA GLU A 184 5.94 -20.49 -2.36
C GLU A 184 5.09 -21.43 -3.21
N ASP A 185 4.86 -22.66 -2.71
CA ASP A 185 4.03 -23.65 -3.37
C ASP A 185 2.58 -23.19 -3.52
N GLN A 186 2.05 -22.49 -2.51
CA GLN A 186 0.69 -21.95 -2.56
C GLN A 186 0.58 -20.80 -3.55
N ALA A 187 1.60 -19.93 -3.61
CA ALA A 187 1.61 -18.83 -4.57
C ALA A 187 1.65 -19.36 -6.01
N VAL A 188 2.43 -20.41 -6.25
CA VAL A 188 2.47 -21.11 -7.54
C VAL A 188 1.13 -21.76 -7.84
N ALA A 189 0.53 -22.49 -6.90
CA ALA A 189 -0.75 -23.14 -7.10
C ALA A 189 -1.89 -22.14 -7.38
N LEU A 190 -1.93 -21.00 -6.66
CA LEU A 190 -2.87 -19.91 -6.96
C LEU A 190 -2.69 -19.37 -8.38
N SER A 191 -1.44 -19.22 -8.83
CA SER A 191 -1.17 -18.74 -10.20
C SER A 191 -1.61 -19.71 -11.29
N VAL A 192 -1.43 -21.02 -11.06
CA VAL A 192 -1.88 -22.07 -11.99
C VAL A 192 -3.40 -22.14 -12.01
N ALA A 193 -4.04 -22.09 -10.84
CA ALA A 193 -5.50 -22.05 -10.74
C ALA A 193 -6.08 -20.84 -11.47
N GLN A 194 -5.44 -19.66 -11.36
CA GLN A 194 -5.84 -18.47 -12.09
C GLN A 194 -5.76 -18.68 -13.62
N ALA A 195 -4.69 -19.30 -14.12
CA ALA A 195 -4.53 -19.58 -15.55
C ALA A 195 -5.57 -20.57 -16.09
N LEU A 196 -6.08 -21.46 -15.23
CA LEU A 196 -7.08 -22.48 -15.56
C LEU A 196 -8.53 -22.03 -15.32
N GLY A 197 -8.76 -20.77 -14.93
CA GLY A 197 -10.11 -20.25 -14.70
C GLY A 197 -10.70 -20.56 -13.32
N GLY A 198 -9.85 -20.82 -12.33
CA GLY A 198 -10.24 -20.90 -10.92
C GLY A 198 -10.28 -22.30 -10.32
N PHE A 199 -9.91 -23.34 -11.07
CA PHE A 199 -9.72 -24.69 -10.56
C PHE A 199 -8.31 -25.21 -10.85
N ILE A 200 -7.87 -26.20 -10.08
CA ILE A 200 -6.57 -26.84 -10.21
C ILE A 200 -6.66 -28.30 -9.78
N ASP A 201 -5.97 -29.18 -10.49
CA ASP A 201 -5.81 -30.59 -10.13
C ASP A 201 -4.33 -30.95 -9.96
N VAL A 202 -4.08 -32.16 -9.44
CA VAL A 202 -2.71 -32.66 -9.26
C VAL A 202 -1.96 -32.71 -10.60
N SER A 203 -2.65 -33.09 -11.68
CA SER A 203 -2.07 -33.23 -13.01
C SER A 203 -1.60 -31.89 -13.57
N ALA A 204 -2.35 -30.80 -13.34
CA ALA A 204 -1.98 -29.45 -13.74
C ALA A 204 -0.69 -28.99 -13.07
N LEU A 205 -0.52 -29.24 -11.77
CA LEU A 205 0.72 -28.89 -11.05
C LEU A 205 1.92 -29.68 -11.56
N VAL A 206 1.74 -30.98 -11.81
CA VAL A 206 2.79 -31.84 -12.38
C VAL A 206 3.16 -31.39 -13.79
N GLY A 207 2.17 -31.10 -14.64
CA GLY A 207 2.38 -30.72 -16.04
C GLY A 207 2.93 -29.30 -16.23
N ALA A 208 2.41 -28.32 -15.49
CA ALA A 208 2.79 -26.91 -15.65
C ALA A 208 4.10 -26.57 -14.95
N GLN A 209 4.39 -27.18 -13.79
CA GLN A 209 5.52 -26.82 -12.94
C GLN A 209 6.56 -27.93 -12.78
N GLY A 210 6.32 -29.12 -13.35
CA GLY A 210 7.24 -30.26 -13.23
C GLY A 210 7.34 -30.81 -11.80
N TRP A 211 6.31 -30.59 -10.98
CA TRP A 211 6.30 -31.06 -9.60
C TRP A 211 6.20 -32.58 -9.50
N THR A 212 6.72 -33.13 -8.41
CA THR A 212 6.39 -34.53 -8.06
C THR A 212 4.94 -34.62 -7.64
N ARG A 213 4.31 -35.78 -7.88
CA ARG A 213 2.92 -36.01 -7.51
C ARG A 213 2.68 -35.78 -6.02
N GLU A 214 3.56 -36.29 -5.17
CA GLU A 214 3.49 -36.14 -3.71
C GLU A 214 3.54 -34.67 -3.27
N ARG A 215 4.38 -33.84 -3.92
CA ARG A 215 4.45 -32.40 -3.64
C ARG A 215 3.15 -31.70 -4.02
N ALA A 216 2.60 -32.01 -5.20
CA ALA A 216 1.35 -31.43 -5.67
C ALA A 216 0.17 -31.81 -4.75
N GLU A 217 0.07 -33.08 -4.35
CA GLU A 217 -0.95 -33.55 -3.41
C GLU A 217 -0.82 -32.85 -2.05
N THR A 218 0.40 -32.79 -1.49
CA THR A 218 0.66 -32.12 -0.21
C THR A 218 0.34 -30.62 -0.26
N ALA A 219 0.66 -29.94 -1.36
CA ALA A 219 0.36 -28.52 -1.54
C ALA A 219 -1.15 -28.26 -1.58
N LEU A 220 -1.90 -29.07 -2.34
CA LEU A 220 -3.35 -28.96 -2.46
C LEU A 220 -4.06 -29.33 -1.15
N GLU A 221 -3.60 -30.35 -0.45
CA GLU A 221 -4.12 -30.74 0.87
C GLU A 221 -3.89 -29.63 1.91
N ASN A 222 -2.71 -29.00 1.90
CA ASN A 222 -2.44 -27.84 2.75
C ASN A 222 -3.35 -26.65 2.41
N MET A 223 -3.56 -26.36 1.13
CA MET A 223 -4.49 -25.30 0.70
C MET A 223 -5.92 -25.55 1.19
N LEU A 224 -6.38 -26.81 1.17
CA LEU A 224 -7.71 -27.21 1.63
C LEU A 224 -7.82 -27.17 3.16
N MET A 225 -7.00 -27.97 3.84
CA MET A 225 -7.17 -28.31 5.26
C MET A 225 -6.58 -27.26 6.19
N ARG A 226 -5.39 -26.74 5.84
CA ARG A 226 -4.66 -25.82 6.71
C ARG A 226 -5.14 -24.38 6.53
N ASP A 227 -5.37 -24.00 5.28
CA ASP A 227 -5.52 -22.59 4.91
C ASP A 227 -6.91 -22.23 4.39
N GLY A 228 -7.74 -23.21 4.02
CA GLY A 228 -9.11 -22.97 3.55
C GLY A 228 -9.18 -22.12 2.28
N LEU A 229 -8.13 -22.18 1.45
CA LEU A 229 -7.99 -21.40 0.22
C LEU A 229 -8.71 -22.03 -0.96
N CYS A 230 -9.03 -23.32 -0.87
CA CYS A 230 -9.72 -24.05 -1.93
C CYS A 230 -10.82 -24.95 -1.38
N TRP A 231 -11.75 -25.32 -2.26
CA TRP A 231 -12.81 -26.29 -2.06
C TRP A 231 -12.50 -27.53 -2.88
N ILE A 232 -12.93 -28.69 -2.40
CA ILE A 232 -12.73 -29.96 -3.09
C ILE A 232 -14.00 -30.34 -3.88
N ASP A 233 -13.81 -30.80 -5.10
CA ASP A 233 -14.84 -31.38 -5.94
C ASP A 233 -14.41 -32.78 -6.40
N GLU A 234 -15.15 -33.79 -5.95
CA GLU A 234 -14.91 -35.20 -6.26
C GLU A 234 -15.82 -35.72 -7.38
N GLN A 235 -16.66 -34.86 -7.98
CA GLN A 235 -17.72 -35.26 -8.91
C GLN A 235 -17.30 -35.18 -10.39
N ASP A 236 -16.08 -34.71 -10.67
CA ASP A 236 -15.59 -34.53 -12.04
C ASP A 236 -15.11 -35.85 -12.67
N GLU A 237 -15.33 -36.01 -13.98
CA GLU A 237 -14.95 -37.23 -14.73
C GLU A 237 -13.42 -37.41 -14.79
N GLY A 238 -12.67 -36.31 -14.63
CA GLY A 238 -11.21 -36.27 -14.64
C GLY A 238 -10.52 -36.61 -13.30
N GLY A 239 -11.28 -36.76 -12.20
CA GLY A 239 -10.75 -37.00 -10.86
C GLY A 239 -11.04 -35.85 -9.88
N VAL A 240 -10.28 -35.78 -8.79
CA VAL A 240 -10.48 -34.77 -7.74
C VAL A 240 -9.93 -33.41 -8.21
N SER A 241 -10.80 -32.42 -8.24
CA SER A 241 -10.50 -31.03 -8.62
C SER A 241 -10.56 -30.11 -7.40
N TYR A 242 -9.63 -29.16 -7.31
CA TYR A 242 -9.58 -28.16 -6.25
C TYR A 242 -9.94 -26.80 -6.81
N TRP A 243 -10.99 -26.22 -6.28
CA TRP A 243 -11.61 -24.99 -6.70
C TRP A 243 -11.11 -23.87 -5.80
N VAL A 244 -10.56 -22.77 -6.35
CA VAL A 244 -9.94 -21.68 -5.58
C VAL A 244 -10.80 -20.41 -5.66
N PRO A 245 -11.67 -20.16 -4.66
CA PRO A 245 -12.64 -19.05 -4.66
C PRO A 245 -12.05 -17.66 -4.90
N SER A 246 -10.80 -17.44 -4.50
CA SER A 246 -10.13 -16.14 -4.61
C SER A 246 -9.73 -15.77 -6.04
N VAL A 247 -9.59 -16.74 -6.95
CA VAL A 247 -9.22 -16.53 -8.36
C VAL A 247 -10.32 -16.96 -9.34
N MET A 248 -11.44 -17.48 -8.84
CA MET A 248 -12.61 -17.80 -9.67
C MET A 248 -13.27 -16.54 -10.22
N GLU A 249 -13.73 -16.64 -11.46
CA GLU A 249 -14.67 -15.68 -12.01
C GLU A 249 -16.08 -16.06 -11.56
N TRP A 250 -16.61 -15.29 -10.61
CA TRP A 250 -17.99 -15.41 -10.17
C TRP A 250 -18.89 -14.73 -11.21
N ASN A 251 -19.59 -15.52 -12.02
CA ASN A 251 -20.69 -15.01 -12.83
C ASN A 251 -21.89 -14.80 -11.91
N ASP A 252 -22.17 -13.53 -11.56
CA ASP A 252 -23.39 -13.11 -10.85
C ASP A 252 -24.66 -13.32 -11.70
#